data_AF-A0A953MBA3-F1
#
_entry.id   AF-A0A953MBA3-F1
#
_cell.length_a   1.000
_cell.length_b   1.000
_cell.length_c   1.000
_cell.angle_alpha   90.00
_cell.angle_beta   90.00
_cell.angle_gamma   90.00
#
_symmetry.space_group_name_H-M   'P 1'
#
loop_
_entity.id
_entity.type
_entity.pdbx_description
1 polymer ?
#
loop_
_entity_poly.entity_id
_entity_poly.type
_entity_poly.pdbx_seq_one_letter_code
_entity_poly.pdbx_strand_id
1 'polypeptide(L)'
;MKDRFIYLLETYFENQLKPEELKEFNKLLDSDPVLKNEFEQQKRVKEVLKKMSLKNPSSEVWDNYWTIRHNRIERFVSWFLFIAGAMFLVGYGIVKGVESFIADDHSPFILKFGIAVFVIGLLLLGFSILREKLTIAKSDKYKEIQR
;
A
#
# COMPACT_ATOMS: atom_id res chain seq x y z
N MET A 1 -39.69 18.23 12.15
CA MET A 1 -39.31 19.55 11.57
C MET A 1 -37.80 19.75 11.56
N LYS A 2 -37.08 19.54 12.68
CA LYS A 2 -35.61 19.70 12.73
C LYS A 2 -34.86 18.89 11.67
N ASP A 3 -35.20 17.61 11.48
CA ASP A 3 -34.50 16.75 10.51
C ASP A 3 -34.64 17.22 9.05
N ARG A 4 -35.80 17.77 8.69
CA ARG A 4 -36.04 18.32 7.34
C ARG A 4 -35.25 19.59 7.11
N PHE A 5 -35.17 20.46 8.13
CA PHE A 5 -34.36 21.67 8.06
C PHE A 5 -32.87 21.34 7.92
N ILE A 6 -32.35 20.38 8.68
CA ILE A 6 -30.96 19.92 8.61
C ILE A 6 -30.63 19.42 7.19
N TYR A 7 -31.47 18.56 6.62
CA TYR A 7 -31.29 18.09 5.24
C TYR A 7 -31.24 19.23 4.22
N LEU A 8 -32.17 20.19 4.30
CA LEU A 8 -32.22 21.32 3.37
C LEU A 8 -30.99 22.23 3.53
N LEU A 9 -30.51 22.42 4.76
CA LEU A 9 -29.34 23.21 5.10
C LEU A 9 -28.04 22.62 4.54
N GLU A 10 -27.83 21.32 4.73
CA GLU A 10 -26.67 20.60 4.16
C GLU A 10 -26.69 20.67 2.64
N THR A 11 -27.84 20.37 2.03
CA THR A 11 -28.04 20.39 0.59
C THR A 11 -27.86 21.82 0.01
N TYR A 12 -28.30 22.85 0.75
CA TYR A 12 -28.04 24.27 0.39
C TYR A 12 -26.54 24.54 0.32
N PHE A 13 -25.82 24.10 1.33
CA PHE A 13 -24.38 24.30 1.41
C PHE A 13 -23.62 23.55 0.32
N GLU A 14 -24.12 22.41 -0.16
CA GLU A 14 -23.55 21.69 -1.30
C GLU A 14 -23.98 22.24 -2.68
N ASN A 15 -24.83 23.27 -2.73
CA ASN A 15 -25.44 23.79 -3.96
C ASN A 15 -26.28 22.74 -4.74
N GLN A 16 -26.94 21.82 -4.03
CA GLN A 16 -27.69 20.71 -4.64
C GLN A 16 -29.22 20.82 -4.49
N LEU A 17 -29.73 21.94 -3.96
CA LEU A 17 -31.17 22.11 -3.71
C LEU A 17 -31.97 22.21 -5.02
N LYS A 18 -33.11 21.50 -5.06
CA LYS A 18 -34.10 21.67 -6.14
C LYS A 18 -34.89 22.98 -5.97
N PRO A 19 -35.49 23.52 -7.04
CA PRO A 19 -36.27 24.77 -6.97
C PRO A 19 -37.45 24.74 -5.98
N GLU A 20 -38.08 23.58 -5.82
CA GLU A 20 -39.19 23.39 -4.87
C GLU A 20 -38.68 23.37 -3.41
N GLU A 21 -37.56 22.70 -3.17
CA GLU A 21 -36.91 22.60 -1.86
C GLU A 21 -36.32 23.95 -1.42
N LEU A 22 -35.85 24.78 -2.37
CA LEU A 22 -35.40 26.13 -2.09
C LEU A 22 -36.55 27.02 -1.59
N LYS A 23 -37.74 26.89 -2.19
CA LYS A 23 -38.94 27.61 -1.72
C LYS A 23 -39.36 27.14 -0.33
N GLU A 24 -39.31 25.83 -0.08
CA GLU A 24 -39.55 25.24 1.25
C GLU A 24 -38.56 25.77 2.29
N PHE A 25 -37.26 25.77 1.96
CA PHE A 25 -36.20 26.24 2.82
C PHE A 25 -36.36 27.72 3.19
N ASN A 26 -36.61 28.59 2.21
CA ASN A 26 -36.86 30.01 2.48
C ASN A 26 -38.11 30.22 3.34
N LYS A 27 -39.19 29.46 3.09
CA LYS A 27 -40.39 29.50 3.92
C LYS A 27 -40.09 29.13 5.38
N LEU A 28 -39.26 28.11 5.60
CA LEU A 28 -38.85 27.70 6.95
C LEU A 28 -38.04 28.80 7.65
N LEU A 29 -37.09 29.42 6.95
CA LEU A 29 -36.29 30.54 7.47
C LEU A 29 -37.14 31.78 7.80
N ASP A 30 -38.18 32.05 7.03
CA ASP A 30 -39.09 33.18 7.27
C ASP A 30 -40.10 32.89 8.39
N SER A 31 -40.46 31.61 8.59
CA SER A 31 -41.45 31.20 9.60
C SER A 31 -40.90 31.11 11.02
N ASP A 32 -39.59 30.89 11.20
CA ASP A 32 -38.97 30.68 12.51
C ASP A 32 -37.65 31.49 12.64
N PRO A 33 -37.63 32.55 13.47
CA PRO A 33 -36.42 33.34 13.73
C PRO A 33 -35.24 32.53 14.28
N VAL A 34 -35.49 31.40 14.98
CA VAL A 34 -34.45 30.54 15.55
C VAL A 34 -33.70 29.82 14.43
N LEU A 35 -34.42 29.24 13.48
CA LEU A 35 -33.82 28.55 12.32
C LEU A 35 -33.04 29.52 11.44
N LYS A 36 -33.54 30.74 11.28
CA LYS A 36 -32.82 31.81 10.56
C LYS A 36 -31.49 32.15 11.22
N ASN A 37 -31.49 32.31 12.55
CA ASN A 37 -30.26 32.57 13.29
C ASN A 37 -29.27 31.39 13.21
N GLU A 38 -29.75 30.15 13.27
CA GLU A 38 -28.91 28.95 13.11
C GLU A 38 -28.26 28.88 11.72
N PHE A 39 -29.03 29.15 10.66
CA PHE A 39 -28.52 29.23 9.29
C PHE A 39 -27.40 30.27 9.15
N GLU A 40 -27.61 31.49 9.65
CA GLU A 40 -26.63 32.58 9.56
C GLU A 40 -25.33 32.24 10.33
N GLN A 41 -25.44 31.58 11.49
CA GLN A 41 -24.27 31.12 12.24
C GLN A 41 -23.45 30.09 11.46
N GLN A 42 -24.10 29.05 10.90
CA GLN A 42 -23.40 28.03 10.13
C GLN A 42 -22.80 28.59 8.84
N LYS A 43 -23.52 29.47 8.16
CA LYS A 43 -23.04 30.16 6.95
C LYS A 43 -21.77 30.94 7.25
N ARG A 44 -21.73 31.69 8.35
CA ARG A 44 -20.54 32.43 8.78
C ARG A 44 -19.34 31.51 9.05
N VAL A 45 -19.54 30.39 9.74
CA VAL A 45 -18.46 29.41 9.99
C VAL A 45 -17.93 28.86 8.67
N LYS A 46 -18.81 28.47 7.75
CA LYS A 46 -18.42 27.96 6.44
C LYS A 46 -17.63 28.99 5.62
N GLU A 47 -18.02 30.27 5.65
CA GLU A 47 -17.30 31.34 4.97
C GLU A 47 -15.89 31.55 5.54
N VAL A 48 -15.71 31.43 6.87
CA VAL A 48 -14.39 31.50 7.50
C VAL A 48 -13.53 30.31 7.09
N LEU A 49 -14.08 29.09 7.16
CA LEU A 49 -13.36 27.87 6.76
C LEU A 49 -12.95 27.90 5.29
N LYS A 50 -13.80 28.42 4.40
CA LYS A 50 -13.47 28.57 2.97
C LYS A 50 -12.29 29.51 2.71
N LYS A 51 -12.06 30.48 3.61
CA LYS A 51 -10.93 31.42 3.53
C LYS A 51 -9.65 30.85 4.16
N MET A 52 -9.74 29.75 4.91
CA MET A 52 -8.56 29.06 5.42
C MET A 52 -7.92 28.26 4.27
N SER A 53 -6.70 28.62 3.91
CA SER A 53 -5.87 27.80 3.04
C SER A 53 -5.05 26.83 3.87
N LEU A 54 -4.96 25.59 3.43
CA LEU A 54 -3.98 24.66 3.98
C LEU A 54 -2.60 25.11 3.53
N LYS A 55 -1.65 25.14 4.47
CA LYS A 55 -0.25 25.42 4.15
C LYS A 55 0.27 24.29 3.24
N ASN A 56 0.78 24.65 2.06
CA ASN A 56 1.44 23.67 1.20
C ASN A 56 2.64 23.07 1.94
N PRO A 57 2.81 21.72 1.91
CA PRO A 57 3.99 21.09 2.46
C PRO A 57 5.25 21.61 1.76
N SER A 58 6.38 21.67 2.49
CA SER A 58 7.66 22.11 1.93
C SER A 58 8.15 21.14 0.86
N SER A 59 9.02 21.62 -0.03
CA SER A 59 9.67 20.79 -1.06
C SER A 59 10.40 19.58 -0.47
N GLU A 60 11.00 19.74 0.71
CA GLU A 60 11.69 18.67 1.43
C GLU A 60 10.76 17.51 1.83
N VAL A 61 9.50 17.80 2.17
CA VAL A 61 8.49 16.76 2.45
C VAL A 61 8.11 16.02 1.17
N TRP A 62 8.02 16.72 0.05
CA TRP A 62 7.75 16.13 -1.25
C TRP A 62 8.90 15.23 -1.73
N ASP A 63 10.14 15.68 -1.61
CA ASP A 63 11.32 14.92 -2.03
C ASP A 63 11.48 13.63 -1.23
N ASN A 64 11.26 13.69 0.09
CA ASN A 64 11.25 12.51 0.94
C ASN A 64 10.15 11.52 0.55
N TYR A 65 8.95 12.00 0.20
CA TYR A 65 7.86 11.14 -0.24
C TYR A 65 8.18 10.39 -1.55
N TRP A 66 8.82 11.08 -2.51
CA TRP A 66 9.19 10.49 -3.80
C TRP A 66 10.34 9.47 -3.68
N THR A 67 11.34 9.76 -2.86
CA THR A 67 12.51 8.88 -2.65
C THR A 67 12.14 7.58 -1.92
N ILE A 68 11.23 7.63 -0.95
CA ILE A 68 10.78 6.43 -0.22
C ILE A 68 10.03 5.46 -1.17
N ARG A 69 9.25 6.00 -2.11
CA ARG A 69 8.40 5.19 -3.00
C ARG A 69 9.18 4.50 -4.12
N HIS A 70 10.03 5.24 -4.85
CA HIS A 70 10.74 4.68 -6.00
C HIS A 70 11.76 3.62 -5.61
N ASN A 71 12.54 3.88 -4.55
CA ASN A 71 13.59 2.96 -4.11
C ASN A 71 13.06 1.62 -3.60
N ARG A 72 11.80 1.55 -3.14
CA ARG A 72 11.22 0.31 -2.61
C ARG A 72 10.72 -0.62 -3.71
N ILE A 73 10.10 -0.08 -4.76
CA ILE A 73 9.55 -0.88 -5.87
C ILE A 73 10.68 -1.44 -6.73
N GLU A 74 11.63 -0.61 -7.11
CA GLU A 74 12.77 -1.03 -7.94
C GLU A 74 13.54 -2.16 -7.25
N ARG A 75 13.90 -1.98 -5.98
CA ARG A 75 14.58 -3.02 -5.21
C ARG A 75 13.77 -4.31 -5.11
N PHE A 76 12.46 -4.23 -4.89
CA PHE A 76 11.62 -5.42 -4.80
C PHE A 76 11.62 -6.19 -6.14
N VAL A 77 11.44 -5.49 -7.25
CA VAL A 77 11.42 -6.08 -8.59
C VAL A 77 12.79 -6.67 -8.96
N SER A 78 13.88 -5.94 -8.70
CA SER A 78 15.24 -6.43 -8.94
C SER A 78 15.56 -7.68 -8.14
N TRP A 79 15.24 -7.71 -6.83
CA TRP A 79 15.46 -8.89 -6.00
C TRP A 79 14.60 -10.08 -6.43
N PHE A 80 13.34 -9.82 -6.81
CA PHE A 80 12.45 -10.88 -7.29
C PHE A 80 12.98 -11.52 -8.58
N LEU A 81 13.35 -10.71 -9.58
CA LEU A 81 13.91 -11.19 -10.83
C LEU A 81 15.24 -11.92 -10.62
N PHE A 82 16.12 -11.38 -9.77
CA PHE A 82 17.39 -12.01 -9.44
C PHE A 82 17.20 -13.39 -8.79
N ILE A 83 16.34 -13.49 -7.78
CA ILE A 83 16.07 -14.77 -7.10
C ILE A 83 15.41 -15.77 -8.05
N ALA A 84 14.44 -15.33 -8.84
CA ALA A 84 13.76 -16.19 -9.81
C ALA A 84 14.75 -16.73 -10.86
N GLY A 85 15.59 -15.87 -11.43
CA GLY A 85 16.63 -16.27 -12.39
C GLY A 85 17.68 -17.19 -11.78
N ALA A 86 18.17 -16.88 -10.57
CA ALA A 86 19.12 -17.72 -9.86
C ALA A 86 18.54 -19.10 -9.57
N MET A 87 17.28 -19.18 -9.12
CA MET A 87 16.61 -20.45 -8.86
C MET A 87 16.44 -21.28 -10.13
N PHE A 88 16.10 -20.65 -11.25
CA PHE A 88 16.00 -21.32 -12.56
C PHE A 88 17.35 -21.89 -13.02
N LEU A 89 18.42 -21.09 -12.97
CA LEU A 89 19.75 -21.51 -13.39
C LEU A 89 20.31 -22.61 -12.50
N VAL A 90 20.17 -22.47 -11.17
CA VAL A 90 20.61 -23.49 -10.20
C VAL A 90 19.81 -24.78 -10.38
N GLY A 91 18.49 -24.69 -10.51
CA GLY A 91 17.63 -25.85 -10.73
C GLY A 91 17.99 -26.59 -12.02
N TYR A 92 18.13 -25.86 -13.13
CA TYR A 92 18.53 -26.44 -14.41
C TYR A 92 19.94 -27.05 -14.37
N GLY A 93 20.90 -26.36 -13.75
CA GLY A 93 22.27 -26.83 -13.59
C GLY A 93 22.37 -28.10 -12.73
N ILE A 94 21.57 -28.19 -11.65
CA ILE A 94 21.46 -29.40 -10.84
C ILE A 94 20.91 -30.56 -11.67
N VAL A 95 19.80 -30.35 -12.39
CA VAL A 95 19.19 -31.42 -13.20
C VAL A 95 20.17 -31.91 -14.26
N LYS A 96 20.80 -30.99 -15.01
CA LYS A 96 21.79 -31.36 -16.03
C LYS A 96 23.03 -32.02 -15.46
N GLY A 97 23.55 -31.52 -14.34
CA GLY A 97 24.68 -32.12 -13.64
C GLY A 97 24.38 -33.54 -13.17
N VAL A 98 23.20 -33.75 -12.58
CA VAL A 98 22.74 -35.07 -12.14
C VAL A 98 22.48 -36.00 -13.33
N GLU A 99 21.85 -35.54 -14.41
CA GLU A 99 21.66 -36.31 -15.64
C GLU A 99 22.99 -36.79 -16.21
N SER A 100 23.96 -35.88 -16.37
CA SER A 100 25.30 -36.23 -16.87
C SER A 100 26.03 -37.21 -15.96
N PHE A 101 25.84 -37.11 -14.64
CA PHE A 101 26.49 -37.99 -13.66
C PHE A 101 25.81 -39.36 -13.52
N ILE A 102 24.49 -39.42 -13.72
CA ILE A 102 23.73 -40.67 -13.70
C ILE A 102 23.99 -41.47 -14.98
N ALA A 103 24.06 -40.79 -16.13
CA ALA A 103 24.32 -41.40 -17.44
C ALA A 103 25.74 -41.97 -17.58
N ASP A 104 26.66 -41.57 -16.69
CA ASP A 104 27.99 -42.16 -16.62
C ASP A 104 27.95 -43.51 -15.87
N ASP A 105 28.24 -44.58 -16.60
CA ASP A 105 28.12 -45.97 -16.14
C ASP A 105 29.33 -46.39 -15.26
N HIS A 106 30.39 -45.59 -15.24
CA HIS A 106 31.59 -45.85 -14.46
C HIS A 106 31.52 -45.36 -12.99
N SER A 107 30.48 -44.62 -12.62
CA SER A 107 30.37 -43.99 -11.30
C SER A 107 29.69 -44.91 -10.25
N PRO A 108 30.31 -45.11 -9.07
CA PRO A 108 29.76 -45.99 -8.03
C PRO A 108 28.46 -45.44 -7.43
N PHE A 109 27.52 -46.36 -7.12
CA PHE A 109 26.18 -46.03 -6.62
C PHE A 109 26.17 -45.17 -5.35
N ILE A 110 27.11 -45.40 -4.42
CA ILE A 110 27.26 -44.61 -3.19
C ILE A 110 27.47 -43.11 -3.50
N LEU A 111 28.22 -42.80 -4.56
CA LEU A 111 28.56 -41.43 -4.92
C LEU A 111 27.35 -40.73 -5.52
N LYS A 112 26.56 -41.43 -6.35
CA LYS A 112 25.29 -40.94 -6.91
C LYS A 112 24.29 -40.60 -5.80
N PHE A 113 24.16 -41.47 -4.79
CA PHE A 113 23.29 -41.23 -3.64
C PHE A 113 23.78 -40.07 -2.75
N GLY A 114 25.09 -40.00 -2.49
CA GLY A 114 25.69 -38.92 -1.71
C GLY A 114 25.48 -37.54 -2.33
N ILE A 115 25.63 -37.42 -3.66
CA ILE A 115 25.38 -36.17 -4.39
C ILE A 115 23.90 -35.79 -4.31
N ALA A 116 22.98 -36.74 -4.48
CA ALA A 116 21.55 -36.48 -4.38
C ALA A 116 21.15 -35.93 -2.99
N VAL A 117 21.63 -36.58 -1.92
CA VAL A 117 21.37 -36.13 -0.55
C VAL A 117 21.99 -34.75 -0.29
N PHE A 118 23.21 -34.52 -0.77
CA PHE A 118 23.90 -33.24 -0.62
C PHE A 118 23.14 -32.09 -1.29
N VAL A 119 22.70 -32.28 -2.53
CA VAL A 119 21.91 -31.29 -3.29
C VAL A 119 20.59 -30.98 -2.57
N ILE A 120 19.87 -32.00 -2.11
CA ILE A 120 18.62 -31.81 -1.36
C ILE A 120 18.89 -31.03 -0.07
N GLY A 121 19.96 -31.36 0.66
CA GLY A 121 20.37 -30.64 1.85
C GLY A 121 20.64 -29.15 1.60
N LEU A 122 21.34 -28.82 0.50
CA LEU A 122 21.58 -27.43 0.10
C LEU A 122 20.30 -26.68 -0.24
N LEU A 123 19.37 -27.31 -0.95
CA LEU A 123 18.07 -26.71 -1.28
C LEU A 123 17.25 -26.42 -0.01
N LEU A 124 17.22 -27.36 0.93
CA LEU A 124 16.54 -27.18 2.22
C LEU A 124 17.17 -26.07 3.06
N LEU A 125 18.51 -26.01 3.13
CA LEU A 125 19.23 -24.96 3.83
C LEU A 125 18.94 -23.58 3.20
N GLY A 126 19.01 -23.49 1.88
CA GLY A 126 18.67 -22.27 1.13
C GLY A 126 17.24 -21.82 1.40
N PHE A 127 16.27 -22.74 1.39
CA PHE A 127 14.88 -22.44 1.71
C PHE A 127 14.69 -21.97 3.15
N SER A 128 15.40 -22.55 4.12
CA SER A 128 15.37 -22.13 5.52
C SER A 128 15.82 -20.67 5.68
N ILE A 129 16.96 -20.31 5.08
CA ILE A 129 17.51 -18.95 5.13
C ILE A 129 16.57 -17.96 4.43
N LEU A 130 16.01 -18.35 3.28
CA LEU A 130 15.09 -17.51 2.53
C LEU A 130 13.82 -17.22 3.36
N ARG A 131 13.24 -18.25 3.99
CA ARG A 131 12.09 -18.11 4.87
C ARG A 131 12.38 -17.18 6.05
N GLU A 132 13.52 -17.34 6.69
CA GLU A 132 13.95 -16.49 7.81
C GLU A 132 14.09 -15.02 7.39
N LYS A 133 14.79 -14.76 6.27
CA LYS A 133 14.94 -13.41 5.69
C LYS A 133 13.59 -12.77 5.36
N LEU A 134 12.66 -13.52 4.77
CA LEU A 134 11.32 -13.01 4.43
C LEU A 134 10.49 -12.66 5.67
N THR A 135 10.59 -13.45 6.73
CA THR A 135 9.89 -13.17 8.00
C THR A 135 10.47 -11.92 8.68
N ILE A 136 11.80 -11.80 8.77
CA ILE A 136 12.47 -10.62 9.35
C ILE A 136 12.11 -9.36 8.55
N ALA A 137 12.15 -9.44 7.22
CA ALA A 137 11.83 -8.30 6.36
C ALA A 137 10.41 -7.76 6.52
N LYS A 138 9.45 -8.60 6.98
CA LYS A 138 8.05 -8.22 7.27
C LYS A 138 7.86 -7.66 8.69
N SER A 139 8.64 -8.10 9.67
CA SER A 139 8.44 -7.78 11.09
C SER A 139 9.37 -6.68 11.62
N ASP A 140 10.30 -6.19 10.81
CA ASP A 140 11.27 -5.18 11.25
C ASP A 140 10.64 -3.78 11.36
N LYS A 141 10.31 -3.39 12.60
CA LYS A 141 9.73 -2.10 12.98
C LYS A 141 10.73 -0.93 12.87
N TYR A 142 12.03 -1.20 12.78
CA TYR A 142 13.09 -0.18 12.84
C TYR A 142 13.79 0.04 11.49
N LYS A 143 13.22 -0.50 10.41
CA LYS A 143 13.78 -0.46 9.04
C LYS A 143 14.00 0.94 8.47
N GLU A 144 13.39 1.97 9.06
CA GLU A 144 13.42 3.36 8.56
C GLU A 144 14.25 4.31 9.45
N ILE A 145 14.89 3.81 10.52
CA ILE A 145 15.78 4.65 11.33
C ILE A 145 17.15 4.70 10.65
N GLN A 146 17.47 5.85 10.04
CA GLN A 146 18.83 6.17 9.63
C GLN A 146 19.68 6.47 10.90
N ARG A 147 20.83 5.81 11.03
CA ARG A 147 21.83 6.08 12.08
C ARG A 147 22.86 7.08 11.59
#